data_AF-A0AB38R3I6-F1
#
_entry.id   AF-A0AB38R3I6-F1
#
_cell.length_a   1.000
_cell.length_b   1.000
_cell.length_c   1.000
_cell.angle_alpha   90.00
_cell.angle_beta   90.00
_cell.angle_gamma   90.00
#
_symmetry.space_group_name_H-M   'P 1'
#
loop_
_entity.id
_entity.type
_entity.pdbx_description
1 polymer ?
#
loop_
_entity_poly.entity_id
_entity_poly.type
_entity_poly.pdbx_seq_one_letter_code
_entity_poly.pdbx_strand_id
1 'polypeptide(L)' 'MSKMRHSAKGEFAQRKASELFSIDFHEFMRKEAEHTAFELASEFGLTLRDVQKLKKQISRF' A
#
# COMPACT_ATOMS: atom_id res chain seq x y z
N MET A 1 -3.98 22.09 -23.31
CA MET A 1 -3.09 20.94 -23.02
C MET A 1 -2.11 21.45 -21.95
N SER A 2 -1.94 20.88 -20.76
CA SER A 2 -1.73 19.47 -20.42
C SER A 2 -2.25 19.13 -19.02
N LYS A 3 -2.80 17.92 -18.91
CA LYS A 3 -3.36 17.32 -17.70
C LYS A 3 -2.22 16.68 -16.90
N MET A 4 -1.59 17.44 -16.01
CA MET A 4 -0.53 16.95 -15.11
C MET A 4 -0.92 17.24 -13.66
N ARG A 5 -1.75 16.39 -13.03
CA ARG A 5 -2.09 16.56 -11.59
C ARG A 5 -2.27 15.26 -10.78
N HIS A 6 -2.08 14.07 -11.36
CA HIS A 6 -2.42 12.80 -10.67
C HIS A 6 -1.25 11.87 -10.35
N SER A 7 -0.01 12.13 -10.79
CA SER A 7 1.09 11.17 -10.57
C SER A 7 1.88 11.41 -9.28
N ALA A 8 2.09 12.68 -8.87
CA ALA A 8 2.94 12.97 -7.72
C ALA A 8 2.38 12.44 -6.39
N LYS A 9 1.06 12.54 -6.17
CA LYS A 9 0.47 12.19 -4.87
C LYS A 9 0.53 10.69 -4.55
N GLY A 10 0.37 9.83 -5.55
CA GLY A 10 0.46 8.36 -5.37
C GLY A 10 1.88 7.93 -5.00
N GLU A 11 2.88 8.53 -5.64
CA GLU A 11 4.29 8.25 -5.37
C GLU A 11 4.71 8.66 -3.95
N PHE A 12 4.21 9.80 -3.44
CA PHE A 12 4.48 10.24 -2.06
C PHE A 12 3.89 9.31 -1.00
N ALA A 13 2.72 8.72 -1.24
CA ALA A 13 2.13 7.78 -0.29
C ALA A 13 2.77 6.40 -0.34
N GLN A 14 3.15 5.94 -1.53
CA GLN A 14 3.93 4.72 -1.70
C GLN A 14 5.25 4.80 -0.92
N ARG A 15 5.96 5.94 -1.03
CA ARG A 15 7.22 6.17 -0.30
C ARG A 15 7.02 6.17 1.22
N LYS A 16 6.00 6.89 1.73
CA LYS A 16 5.71 6.92 3.17
C LYS A 16 5.35 5.57 3.76
N ALA A 17 4.55 4.77 3.05
CA ALA A 17 4.17 3.45 3.55
C ALA A 17 5.35 2.46 3.52
N SER A 18 6.21 2.54 2.49
CA SER A 18 7.43 1.74 2.41
C SER A 18 8.42 2.10 3.54
N GLU A 19 8.58 3.39 3.86
CA GLU A 19 9.41 3.85 4.98
C GLU A 19 8.86 3.41 6.36
N LEU A 20 7.53 3.41 6.55
CA LEU A 20 6.92 3.09 7.83
C LEU A 20 6.92 1.59 8.16
N PHE A 21 6.80 0.74 7.14
CA PHE A 21 6.59 -0.70 7.34
C PHE A 21 7.75 -1.56 6.84
N SER A 22 8.76 -0.99 6.17
CA SER A 22 9.89 -1.74 5.60
C SER A 22 9.44 -2.94 4.76
N ILE A 23 8.35 -2.79 4.00
CA ILE A 23 7.79 -3.82 3.12
C ILE A 23 8.02 -3.46 1.65
N ASP A 24 8.07 -4.47 0.79
CA ASP A 24 7.91 -4.25 -0.65
C ASP A 24 6.45 -3.90 -0.93
N PHE A 25 6.19 -2.60 -1.11
CA PHE A 25 4.85 -2.08 -1.36
C PHE A 25 4.31 -2.50 -2.73
N HIS A 26 5.17 -2.72 -3.74
CA HIS A 26 4.72 -3.20 -5.04
C HIS A 26 4.24 -4.64 -4.96
N GLU A 27 4.94 -5.49 -4.22
CA GLU A 27 4.50 -6.86 -3.98
C GLU A 27 3.22 -6.91 -3.14
N PHE A 28 3.12 -6.09 -2.09
CA PHE A 28 1.90 -5.94 -1.30
C PHE A 28 0.69 -5.58 -2.16
N MET A 29 0.83 -4.58 -3.05
CA MET A 29 -0.24 -4.16 -3.97
C MET A 29 -0.70 -5.26 -4.91
N ARG A 30 0.23 -6.09 -5.42
CA ARG A 30 -0.12 -7.20 -6.31
C ARG A 30 -0.93 -8.26 -5.57
N LYS A 31 -0.55 -8.57 -4.32
CA LYS A 31 -1.19 -9.60 -3.52
C LYS A 31 -2.49 -9.15 -2.87
N GLU A 32 -2.66 -7.85 -2.64
CA GLU A 32 -3.84 -7.29 -1.97
C GLU A 32 -5.17 -7.65 -2.65
N ALA A 33 -5.17 -7.81 -3.97
CA ALA A 33 -6.35 -8.18 -4.75
C ALA A 33 -6.79 -9.65 -4.57
N GLU A 34 -5.86 -10.53 -4.21
CA GLU A 34 -6.07 -11.99 -4.18
C GLU A 34 -5.99 -12.57 -2.75
N HIS A 35 -5.32 -11.87 -1.83
CA HIS A 35 -5.05 -12.35 -0.47
C HIS A 35 -5.95 -11.66 0.55
N THR A 36 -6.35 -12.43 1.57
CA THR A 36 -7.06 -11.90 2.73
C THR A 36 -6.14 -11.01 3.58
N ALA A 37 -6.72 -10.17 4.43
CA ALA A 37 -5.95 -9.33 5.34
C ALA A 37 -5.07 -10.14 6.31
N PHE A 38 -5.47 -11.38 6.62
CA PHE A 38 -4.71 -12.28 7.47
C PHE A 38 -3.47 -12.84 6.77
N GLU A 39 -3.62 -13.28 5.52
CA GLU A 39 -2.50 -13.77 4.71
C GLU A 39 -1.47 -12.66 4.46
N LEU A 40 -1.93 -11.45 4.12
CA LEU A 40 -1.06 -10.28 3.97
C LEU A 40 -0.34 -9.93 5.28
N ALA A 41 -1.00 -10.03 6.42
CA ALA A 41 -0.37 -9.77 7.72
C ALA A 41 0.75 -10.77 8.01
N SER A 42 0.49 -12.06 7.76
CA SER A 42 1.46 -13.12 7.99
C SER A 42 2.66 -13.03 7.04
N GLU A 43 2.42 -12.72 5.77
CA GLU A 43 3.46 -12.71 4.75
C GLU A 43 4.40 -11.49 4.85
N PHE A 44 3.85 -10.32 5.17
CA PHE A 44 4.61 -9.07 5.24
C PHE A 44 5.07 -8.72 6.67
N GLY A 45 4.84 -9.60 7.65
CA GLY A 45 5.21 -9.34 9.05
C GLY A 45 4.45 -8.16 9.67
N LEU A 46 3.20 -7.96 9.25
CA LEU A 46 2.36 -6.83 9.65
C LEU A 46 1.30 -7.26 10.65
N THR A 47 0.77 -6.31 11.42
CA THR A 47 -0.47 -6.54 12.14
C THR A 47 -1.67 -6.39 11.21
N LEU A 48 -2.80 -7.03 11.53
CA LEU A 48 -4.07 -6.83 10.80
C LEU A 48 -4.47 -5.34 10.74
N ARG A 49 -4.14 -4.56 11.78
CA ARG A 49 -4.40 -3.12 11.81
C ARG A 49 -3.56 -2.37 10.78
N ASP A 50 -2.31 -2.77 10.59
CA ASP A 50 -1.41 -2.14 9.63
C ASP A 50 -1.83 -2.46 8.19
N VAL A 51 -2.24 -3.71 7.93
CA VAL A 51 -2.85 -4.09 6.64
C VAL A 51 -4.08 -3.24 6.34
N GLN A 52 -4.96 -3.01 7.32
CA GLN A 52 -6.13 -2.14 7.15
C GLN A 52 -5.76 -0.68 6.89
N LYS A 53 -4.70 -0.16 7.52
CA LYS A 53 -4.20 1.20 7.24
C LYS A 53 -3.65 1.30 5.82
N LEU A 54 -2.87 0.31 5.38
CA LEU A 54 -2.30 0.24 4.04
C LEU A 54 -3.41 0.22 2.98
N LYS A 55 -4.40 -0.68 3.12
CA LYS A 55 -5.57 -0.75 2.22
C LYS A 55 -6.30 0.60 2.13
N LYS A 56 -6.52 1.29 3.26
CA LYS A 56 -7.13 2.63 3.27
C LYS A 56 -6.29 3.70 2.57
N GLN A 57 -4.96 3.62 2.68
CA GLN A 57 -4.09 4.55 1.96
C GLN A 57 -4.16 4.30 0.45
N ILE A 58 -4.21 3.04 0.02
CA ILE A 58 -4.31 2.64 -1.38
C ILE A 58 -5.64 3.09 -1.98
N SER A 59 -6.78 2.78 -1.35
CA SER A 59 -8.11 3.15 -1.86
C SER A 59 -8.37 4.66 -1.93
N ARG A 60 -7.50 5.48 -1.33
CA ARG A 60 -7.59 6.94 -1.37
C ARG A 60 -6.90 7.54 -2.61
N PHE A 61 -6.18 6.72 -3.39
CA PHE A 61 -5.60 7.07 -4.69
C PHE A 61 -6.47 6.59 -5.84
#